data_AF-A0AAV1J620-F1
#
_entry.id   AF-A0AAV1J620-F1
#
_cell.length_a   1.000
_cell.length_b   1.000
_cell.length_c   1.000
_cell.angle_alpha   90.00
_cell.angle_beta   90.00
_cell.angle_gamma   90.00
#
_symmetry.space_group_name_H-M   'P 1'
#
loop_
_entity.id
_entity.type
_entity.pdbx_description
1 polymer ?
#
loop_
_entity_poly.entity_id
_entity_poly.type
_entity_poly.pdbx_seq_one_letter_code
_entity_poly.pdbx_strand_id
1 'polypeptide(L)'
;MAEILDARESRLMEVSRSHAELAESNACLKHQMESLLAKQESSDINTITEDYTQRLSALEKKFQQAIREKDQLRKQLDNFKQEVARKNATGVEALLKEKEDMIAQLQEEGEKLARQELQHSNIIKKLRAKERDNEQVIKGLRDKIAEQTAELDRMKRSLAAKEEVEVSQIEAVYRLTTTNKKLDAELIETKSALDDTTQNLVSTKTSLEAARHEIHELQRSVSDLQKLRSGSSQLEMERERAERKVEMLKHELQQLRMERAREEARWVSREEALRREVGEAREMGALERAEGDTMPHAALLEQVAALQRAALDRDRARAATNARLAEIETLAAKATERERLTREENAALVERLSISDSLQREAQTRLDTLTEHWRDAQNRCAQLEDELRNKTKELDELRSSTEKKITDLERRVSETERLLEEERITLDTERKRNAILQEQLSTRVDVSPPQSVISDTLSNSLWNEEVSGNAIGPLWVPQTLSLERPGTGTQSAVAALRAERDVLRTHVATLTQQVQDMQNLQEQYDALLQMYGEKEEQVEELKLDLQDVTQLYKQQLDELVALREQAKR
;
A
#
# COMPACT_ATOMS: atom_id res chain seq x y z
N MET A 1 -3.90 15.43 217.32
CA MET A 1 -5.20 15.90 216.79
C MET A 1 -4.99 17.00 215.76
N ALA A 2 -4.55 18.21 216.15
CA ALA A 2 -4.34 19.35 215.24
C ALA A 2 -3.47 19.01 214.01
N GLU A 3 -2.26 18.49 214.23
CA GLU A 3 -1.26 18.21 213.18
C GLU A 3 -1.75 17.31 212.03
N ILE A 4 -2.79 16.50 212.26
CA ILE A 4 -3.36 15.59 211.25
C ILE A 4 -4.32 16.34 210.30
N LEU A 5 -4.93 17.44 210.76
CA LEU A 5 -5.75 18.31 209.93
C LEU A 5 -4.87 19.21 209.05
N ASP A 6 -3.85 19.85 209.62
CA ASP A 6 -2.92 20.72 208.88
C ASP A 6 -2.25 19.96 207.70
N ALA A 7 -1.80 18.72 207.96
CA ALA A 7 -1.23 17.84 206.95
C ALA A 7 -2.23 17.41 205.85
N ARG A 8 -3.54 17.43 206.15
CA ARG A 8 -4.61 17.12 205.19
C ARG A 8 -5.00 18.34 204.36
N GLU A 9 -5.10 19.51 204.98
CA GLU A 9 -5.40 20.77 204.29
C GLU A 9 -4.27 21.17 203.33
N SER A 10 -3.01 21.02 203.75
CA SER A 10 -1.84 21.23 202.89
C SER A 10 -1.91 20.41 201.59
N ARG A 11 -2.17 19.09 201.70
CA ARG A 11 -2.35 18.21 200.52
C ARG A 11 -3.56 18.59 199.67
N LEU A 12 -4.64 19.08 200.27
CA LEU A 12 -5.81 19.54 199.52
C LEU A 12 -5.50 20.81 198.72
N MET A 13 -4.72 21.73 199.30
CA MET A 13 -4.20 22.91 198.60
C MET A 13 -3.29 22.51 197.42
N GLU A 14 -2.31 21.61 197.63
CA GLU A 14 -1.45 21.08 196.56
C GLU A 14 -2.24 20.43 195.40
N VAL A 15 -3.24 19.60 195.72
CA VAL A 15 -4.10 18.96 194.72
C VAL A 15 -4.98 19.98 193.99
N SER A 16 -5.55 20.97 194.70
CA SER A 16 -6.34 22.03 194.05
C SER A 16 -5.48 22.92 193.13
N ARG A 17 -4.24 23.19 193.53
CA ARG A 17 -3.28 23.99 192.74
C ARG A 17 -2.85 23.25 191.48
N SER A 18 -2.45 21.99 191.59
CA SER A 18 -2.12 21.17 190.42
C SER A 18 -3.32 20.95 189.51
N HIS A 19 -4.55 20.88 190.03
CA HIS A 19 -5.76 20.87 189.21
C HIS A 19 -6.00 22.22 188.50
N ALA A 20 -5.69 23.36 189.12
CA ALA A 20 -5.77 24.66 188.44
C ALA A 20 -4.73 24.78 187.32
N GLU A 21 -3.48 24.40 187.58
CA GLU A 21 -2.39 24.38 186.59
C GLU A 21 -2.69 23.40 185.42
N LEU A 22 -3.34 22.27 185.69
CA LEU A 22 -3.86 21.34 184.66
C LEU A 22 -5.08 21.88 183.90
N ALA A 23 -5.89 22.75 184.51
CA ALA A 23 -7.03 23.39 183.85
C ALA A 23 -6.58 24.53 182.91
N GLU A 24 -5.65 25.39 183.35
CA GLU A 24 -5.08 26.46 182.52
C GLU A 24 -4.31 25.90 181.32
N SER A 25 -3.50 24.84 181.53
CA SER A 25 -2.80 24.17 180.43
C SER A 25 -3.75 23.50 179.44
N ASN A 26 -4.85 22.86 179.90
CA ASN A 26 -5.91 22.38 179.01
C ASN A 26 -6.57 23.52 178.21
N ALA A 27 -6.91 24.63 178.86
CA ALA A 27 -7.51 25.79 178.19
C ALA A 27 -6.57 26.39 177.13
N CYS A 28 -5.28 26.50 177.44
CA CYS A 28 -4.26 26.99 176.51
C CYS A 28 -4.07 26.06 175.31
N LEU A 29 -3.95 24.74 175.53
CA LEU A 29 -3.85 23.74 174.46
C LEU A 29 -5.09 23.73 173.57
N LYS A 30 -6.30 23.84 174.17
CA LYS A 30 -7.55 23.90 173.42
C LYS A 30 -7.64 25.16 172.55
N HIS A 31 -7.26 26.32 173.08
CA HIS A 31 -7.22 27.55 172.29
C HIS A 31 -6.18 27.51 171.17
N GLN A 32 -5.02 26.86 171.39
CA GLN A 32 -4.04 26.63 170.33
C GLN A 32 -4.60 25.72 169.22
N MET A 33 -5.27 24.61 169.56
CA MET A 33 -5.94 23.76 168.58
C MET A 33 -7.02 24.52 167.79
N GLU A 34 -7.90 25.26 168.46
CA GLU A 34 -8.94 26.07 167.81
C GLU A 34 -8.34 27.13 166.88
N SER A 35 -7.26 27.79 167.30
CA SER A 35 -6.54 28.78 166.47
C SER A 35 -5.84 28.15 165.25
N LEU A 36 -5.30 26.94 165.38
CA LEU A 36 -4.67 26.23 164.28
C LEU A 36 -5.69 25.69 163.27
N LEU A 37 -6.77 25.07 163.75
CA LEU A 37 -7.86 24.55 162.90
C LEU A 37 -8.50 25.67 162.09
N ALA A 38 -8.89 26.79 162.72
CA ALA A 38 -9.52 27.91 162.01
C ALA A 38 -8.59 28.55 160.95
N LYS A 39 -7.27 28.56 161.17
CA LYS A 39 -6.27 29.01 160.19
C LYS A 39 -6.09 28.00 159.05
N GLN A 40 -6.10 26.72 159.34
CA GLN A 40 -5.96 25.67 158.34
C GLN A 40 -7.21 25.60 157.44
N GLU A 41 -8.41 25.56 158.03
CA GLU A 41 -9.67 25.54 157.27
C GLU A 41 -9.82 26.77 156.36
N SER A 42 -9.48 27.97 156.84
CA SER A 42 -9.53 29.19 156.01
C SER A 42 -8.41 29.26 154.96
N SER A 43 -7.21 28.76 155.26
CA SER A 43 -6.13 28.56 154.28
C SER A 43 -6.57 27.64 153.13
N ASP A 44 -7.11 26.49 153.49
CA ASP A 44 -7.36 25.41 152.54
C ASP A 44 -8.58 25.73 151.67
N ILE A 45 -9.62 26.37 152.24
CA ILE A 45 -10.76 26.89 151.46
C ILE A 45 -10.34 28.00 150.48
N ASN A 46 -9.50 28.94 150.91
CA ASN A 46 -9.06 30.04 150.04
C ASN A 46 -8.18 29.54 148.89
N THR A 47 -7.17 28.70 149.18
CA THR A 47 -6.30 28.12 148.16
C THR A 47 -7.09 27.28 147.15
N ILE A 48 -8.02 26.42 147.60
CA ILE A 48 -8.91 25.67 146.71
C ILE A 48 -9.77 26.60 145.83
N THR A 49 -10.28 27.70 146.38
CA THR A 49 -11.12 28.66 145.64
C THR A 49 -10.31 29.43 144.58
N GLU A 50 -9.09 29.84 144.90
CA GLU A 50 -8.16 30.43 143.94
C GLU A 50 -7.81 29.43 142.83
N ASP A 51 -7.51 28.17 143.19
CA ASP A 51 -7.14 27.12 142.23
C ASP A 51 -8.29 26.82 141.25
N TYR A 52 -9.54 26.71 141.74
CA TYR A 52 -10.72 26.59 140.87
C TYR A 52 -10.92 27.81 139.98
N THR A 53 -10.74 29.03 140.51
CA THR A 53 -10.90 30.28 139.74
C THR A 53 -9.84 30.38 138.63
N GLN A 54 -8.58 30.04 138.94
CA GLN A 54 -7.50 29.97 137.96
C GLN A 54 -7.79 28.93 136.88
N ARG A 55 -8.16 27.70 137.25
CA ARG A 55 -8.53 26.62 136.32
C ARG A 55 -9.70 27.02 135.42
N LEU A 56 -10.74 27.66 135.96
CA LEU A 56 -11.89 28.15 135.20
C LEU A 56 -11.48 29.24 134.20
N SER A 57 -10.65 30.21 134.62
CA SER A 57 -10.15 31.26 133.74
C SER A 57 -9.22 30.73 132.63
N ALA A 58 -8.48 29.66 132.90
CA ALA A 58 -7.62 29.00 131.92
C ALA A 58 -8.43 28.17 130.91
N LEU A 59 -9.52 27.52 131.35
CA LEU A 59 -10.48 26.86 130.47
C LEU A 59 -11.22 27.86 129.58
N GLU A 60 -11.72 28.96 130.15
CA GLU A 60 -12.41 30.03 129.40
C GLU A 60 -11.50 30.66 128.34
N LYS A 61 -10.24 30.97 128.68
CA LYS A 61 -9.25 31.46 127.70
C LYS A 61 -9.03 30.47 126.56
N LYS A 62 -8.92 29.16 126.87
CA LYS A 62 -8.80 28.09 125.85
C LYS A 62 -10.08 27.99 124.99
N PHE A 63 -11.26 28.14 125.58
CA PHE A 63 -12.53 28.10 124.86
C PHE A 63 -12.69 29.29 123.91
N GLN A 64 -12.37 30.51 124.37
CA GLN A 64 -12.33 31.71 123.52
C GLN A 64 -11.29 31.60 122.40
N GLN A 65 -10.12 31.02 122.67
CA GLN A 65 -9.11 30.73 121.65
C GLN A 65 -9.66 29.74 120.60
N ALA A 66 -10.24 28.61 121.03
CA ALA A 66 -10.83 27.63 120.14
C ALA A 66 -12.00 28.18 119.29
N ILE A 67 -12.79 29.12 119.83
CA ILE A 67 -13.81 29.85 119.05
C ILE A 67 -13.15 30.71 117.96
N ARG A 68 -12.11 31.49 118.30
CA ARG A 68 -11.39 32.34 117.33
C ARG A 68 -10.73 31.51 116.22
N GLU A 69 -10.08 30.41 116.60
CA GLU A 69 -9.46 29.46 115.66
C GLU A 69 -10.51 28.81 114.75
N LYS A 70 -11.64 28.34 115.30
CA LYS A 70 -12.77 27.81 114.54
C LYS A 70 -13.35 28.81 113.54
N ASP A 71 -13.56 30.07 113.93
CA ASP A 71 -14.11 31.08 113.04
C ASP A 71 -13.08 31.63 112.04
N GLN A 72 -11.79 31.57 112.35
CA GLN A 72 -10.70 31.80 111.39
C GLN A 72 -10.63 30.67 110.34
N LEU A 73 -10.70 29.41 110.77
CA LEU A 73 -10.74 28.23 109.89
C LEU A 73 -11.99 28.24 108.99
N ARG A 74 -13.14 28.68 109.51
CA ARG A 74 -14.37 28.90 108.71
C ARG A 74 -14.15 29.94 107.61
N LYS A 75 -13.61 31.12 107.96
CA LYS A 75 -13.29 32.17 106.97
C LYS A 75 -12.30 31.69 105.92
N GLN A 76 -11.28 30.93 106.31
CA GLN A 76 -10.34 30.31 105.37
C GLN A 76 -11.04 29.29 104.46
N LEU A 77 -11.86 28.40 105.01
CA LEU A 77 -12.63 27.42 104.25
C LEU A 77 -13.56 28.08 103.22
N ASP A 78 -14.28 29.14 103.60
CA ASP A 78 -15.21 29.83 102.71
C ASP A 78 -14.49 30.69 101.66
N ASN A 79 -13.32 31.27 101.99
CA ASN A 79 -12.44 31.88 101.00
C ASN A 79 -11.93 30.84 99.98
N PHE A 80 -11.44 29.68 100.44
CA PHE A 80 -10.98 28.60 99.55
C PHE A 80 -12.10 28.07 98.66
N LYS A 81 -13.33 27.90 99.18
CA LYS A 81 -14.51 27.57 98.35
C LYS A 81 -14.75 28.61 97.25
N GLN A 82 -14.71 29.90 97.58
CA GLN A 82 -14.90 30.97 96.60
C GLN A 82 -13.78 31.02 95.55
N GLU A 83 -12.52 30.80 95.95
CA GLU A 83 -11.41 30.72 95.01
C GLU A 83 -11.51 29.51 94.08
N VAL A 84 -11.82 28.32 94.62
CA VAL A 84 -12.00 27.10 93.82
C VAL A 84 -13.19 27.24 92.87
N ALA A 85 -14.32 27.78 93.35
CA ALA A 85 -15.49 28.04 92.51
C ALA A 85 -15.17 29.01 91.35
N ARG A 86 -14.46 30.12 91.64
CA ARG A 86 -14.03 31.08 90.61
C ARG A 86 -13.05 30.46 89.61
N LYS A 87 -11.98 29.82 90.09
CA LYS A 87 -10.94 29.21 89.25
C LYS A 87 -11.52 28.12 88.34
N ASN A 88 -12.42 27.29 88.87
CA ASN A 88 -13.09 26.25 88.10
C ASN A 88 -14.06 26.85 87.06
N ALA A 89 -14.90 27.82 87.45
CA ALA A 89 -15.82 28.47 86.52
C ALA A 89 -15.08 29.17 85.38
N THR A 90 -14.22 30.16 85.69
CA THR A 90 -13.56 30.95 84.64
C THR A 90 -12.55 30.13 83.82
N GLY A 91 -11.90 29.14 84.42
CA GLY A 91 -10.96 28.27 83.73
C GLY A 91 -11.66 27.31 82.77
N VAL A 92 -12.74 26.66 83.21
CA VAL A 92 -13.52 25.74 82.36
C VAL A 92 -14.30 26.51 81.29
N GLU A 93 -14.89 27.67 81.60
CA GLU A 93 -15.57 28.51 80.60
C GLU A 93 -14.62 29.06 79.53
N ALA A 94 -13.38 29.42 79.88
CA ALA A 94 -12.38 29.84 78.90
C ALA A 94 -11.96 28.67 78.00
N LEU A 95 -11.63 27.52 78.59
CA LEU A 95 -11.26 26.31 77.85
C LEU A 95 -12.41 25.78 76.98
N LEU A 96 -13.67 25.90 77.42
CA LEU A 96 -14.83 25.54 76.60
C LEU A 96 -14.94 26.46 75.38
N LYS A 97 -14.82 27.78 75.56
CA LYS A 97 -14.84 28.73 74.43
C LYS A 97 -13.69 28.49 73.44
N GLU A 98 -12.47 28.28 73.93
CA GLU A 98 -11.33 27.90 73.07
C GLU A 98 -11.58 26.60 72.29
N LYS A 99 -12.36 25.67 72.84
CA LYS A 99 -12.76 24.42 72.14
C LYS A 99 -13.94 24.64 71.20
N GLU A 100 -14.90 25.48 71.54
CA GLU A 100 -16.02 25.86 70.67
C GLU A 100 -15.52 26.64 69.44
N ASP A 101 -14.62 27.61 69.62
CA ASP A 101 -13.95 28.34 68.53
C ASP A 101 -13.12 27.40 67.64
N MET A 102 -12.37 26.47 68.24
CA MET A 102 -11.59 25.46 67.51
C MET A 102 -12.50 24.49 66.73
N ILE A 103 -13.65 24.09 67.29
CA ILE A 103 -14.66 23.27 66.61
C ILE A 103 -15.28 24.05 65.46
N ALA A 104 -15.60 25.34 65.65
CA ALA A 104 -16.17 26.18 64.59
C ALA A 104 -15.19 26.38 63.42
N GLN A 105 -13.90 26.59 63.69
CA GLN A 105 -12.85 26.67 62.66
C GLN A 105 -12.71 25.35 61.88
N LEU A 106 -12.64 24.22 62.59
CA LEU A 106 -12.58 22.89 61.97
C LEU A 106 -13.86 22.54 61.17
N GLN A 107 -15.02 23.03 61.58
CA GLN A 107 -16.27 22.91 60.82
C GLN A 107 -16.23 23.77 59.55
N GLU A 108 -15.76 25.01 59.61
CA GLU A 108 -15.65 25.88 58.43
C GLU A 108 -14.61 25.34 57.42
N GLU A 109 -13.49 24.79 57.90
CA GLU A 109 -12.50 24.08 57.08
C GLU A 109 -13.09 22.80 56.48
N GLY A 110 -13.81 21.99 57.27
CA GLY A 110 -14.53 20.81 56.79
C GLY A 110 -15.55 21.13 55.71
N GLU A 111 -16.32 22.21 55.86
CA GLU A 111 -17.23 22.69 54.82
C GLU A 111 -16.51 23.17 53.56
N LYS A 112 -15.39 23.90 53.70
CA LYS A 112 -14.57 24.32 52.55
C LYS A 112 -14.04 23.12 51.77
N LEU A 113 -13.51 22.11 52.47
CA LEU A 113 -13.02 20.87 51.88
C LEU A 113 -14.15 20.07 51.21
N ALA A 114 -15.28 19.85 51.89
CA ALA A 114 -16.43 19.14 51.32
C ALA A 114 -16.98 19.82 50.04
N ARG A 115 -16.99 21.17 50.00
CA ARG A 115 -17.35 21.94 48.79
C ARG A 115 -16.33 21.75 47.67
N GLN A 116 -15.02 21.72 47.98
CA GLN A 116 -13.95 21.45 47.01
C GLN A 116 -14.02 20.01 46.47
N GLU A 117 -14.18 19.00 47.34
CA GLU A 117 -14.36 17.60 46.93
C GLU A 117 -15.59 17.41 46.03
N LEU A 118 -16.71 18.06 46.33
CA LEU A 118 -17.91 18.04 45.49
C LEU A 118 -17.66 18.69 44.12
N GLN A 119 -16.92 19.81 44.08
CA GLN A 119 -16.49 20.44 42.82
C GLN A 119 -15.57 19.52 42.02
N HIS A 120 -14.54 18.93 42.64
CA HIS A 120 -13.62 18.00 42.00
C HIS A 120 -14.34 16.73 41.50
N SER A 121 -15.25 16.15 42.29
CA SER A 121 -16.11 15.03 41.89
C SER A 121 -16.94 15.36 40.65
N ASN A 122 -17.53 16.56 40.59
CA ASN A 122 -18.28 17.01 39.42
C ASN A 122 -17.39 17.34 38.20
N ILE A 123 -16.16 17.81 38.40
CA ILE A 123 -15.16 17.98 37.33
C ILE A 123 -14.75 16.62 36.79
N ILE A 124 -14.43 15.64 37.65
CA ILE A 124 -14.06 14.27 37.26
C ILE A 124 -15.20 13.60 36.48
N LYS A 125 -16.47 13.76 36.89
CA LYS A 125 -17.63 13.28 36.12
C LYS A 125 -17.71 13.91 34.73
N LYS A 126 -17.49 15.23 34.62
CA LYS A 126 -17.48 15.94 33.32
C LYS A 126 -16.30 15.53 32.42
N LEU A 127 -15.12 15.28 33.01
CA LEU A 127 -13.96 14.79 32.27
C LEU A 127 -14.19 13.36 31.76
N ARG A 128 -14.66 12.44 32.61
CA ARG A 128 -15.01 11.06 32.21
C ARG A 128 -16.13 10.97 31.18
N ALA A 129 -17.04 11.94 31.13
CA ALA A 129 -18.01 12.04 30.04
C ALA A 129 -17.32 12.40 28.72
N LYS A 130 -16.57 13.51 28.68
CA LYS A 130 -15.80 13.93 27.50
C LYS A 130 -14.79 12.89 27.02
N GLU A 131 -14.19 12.14 27.93
CA GLU A 131 -13.27 11.04 27.66
C GLU A 131 -13.98 9.93 26.85
N ARG A 132 -15.16 9.49 27.30
CA ARG A 132 -16.00 8.52 26.57
C ARG A 132 -16.52 9.05 25.24
N ASP A 133 -16.90 10.33 25.18
CA ASP A 133 -17.36 10.98 23.95
C ASP A 133 -16.21 11.00 22.91
N ASN A 134 -14.99 11.34 23.36
CA ASN A 134 -13.78 11.30 22.54
C ASN A 134 -13.41 9.87 22.13
N GLU A 135 -13.53 8.86 23.02
CA GLU A 135 -13.32 7.44 22.67
C GLU A 135 -14.29 6.97 21.57
N GLN A 136 -15.56 7.38 21.63
CA GLN A 136 -16.55 7.09 20.59
C GLN A 136 -16.21 7.78 19.26
N VAL A 137 -15.80 9.05 19.29
CA VAL A 137 -15.34 9.78 18.09
C VAL A 137 -14.08 9.13 17.49
N ILE A 138 -13.10 8.78 18.33
CA ILE A 138 -11.87 8.08 17.90
C ILE A 138 -12.21 6.72 17.29
N LYS A 139 -13.17 5.98 17.85
CA LYS A 139 -13.65 4.73 17.25
C LYS A 139 -14.30 4.99 15.89
N GLY A 140 -15.26 5.90 15.80
CA GLY A 140 -15.95 6.22 14.54
C GLY A 140 -15.01 6.76 13.44
N LEU A 141 -13.90 7.42 13.82
CA LEU A 141 -12.85 7.81 12.88
C LEU A 141 -11.98 6.63 12.44
N ARG A 142 -11.65 5.68 13.33
CA ARG A 142 -10.94 4.44 12.97
C ARG A 142 -11.77 3.55 12.05
N ASP A 143 -13.06 3.40 12.35
CA ASP A 143 -13.99 2.60 11.56
C ASP A 143 -14.09 3.20 10.14
N LYS A 144 -14.25 4.53 10.00
CA LYS A 144 -14.21 5.23 8.70
C LYS A 144 -12.87 5.11 7.96
N ILE A 145 -11.75 5.15 8.66
CA ILE A 145 -10.43 4.94 8.03
C ILE A 145 -10.33 3.50 7.48
N ALA A 146 -10.88 2.51 8.17
CA ALA A 146 -10.93 1.13 7.69
C ALA A 146 -11.86 0.94 6.47
N GLU A 147 -13.00 1.63 6.45
CA GLU A 147 -13.89 1.69 5.27
C GLU A 147 -13.15 2.30 4.07
N GLN A 148 -12.53 3.48 4.25
CA GLN A 148 -11.81 4.17 3.18
C GLN A 148 -10.56 3.41 2.68
N THR A 149 -9.84 2.68 3.53
CA THR A 149 -8.73 1.83 3.05
C THR A 149 -9.24 0.60 2.28
N ALA A 150 -10.34 -0.01 2.70
CA ALA A 150 -10.98 -1.11 1.97
C ALA A 150 -11.52 -0.65 0.60
N GLU A 151 -12.09 0.55 0.52
CA GLU A 151 -12.50 1.20 -0.74
C GLU A 151 -11.29 1.50 -1.64
N LEU A 152 -10.24 2.13 -1.12
CA LEU A 152 -9.00 2.37 -1.86
C LEU A 152 -8.40 1.07 -2.40
N ASP A 153 -8.41 -0.02 -1.63
CA ASP A 153 -7.90 -1.31 -2.07
C ASP A 153 -8.87 -2.04 -3.02
N ARG A 154 -10.19 -1.77 -3.00
CA ARG A 154 -11.12 -2.17 -4.07
C ARG A 154 -10.80 -1.42 -5.37
N MET A 155 -10.59 -0.11 -5.29
CA MET A 155 -10.30 0.74 -6.44
C MET A 155 -8.92 0.45 -7.07
N LYS A 156 -7.87 0.23 -6.29
CA LYS A 156 -6.55 -0.21 -6.80
C LYS A 156 -6.65 -1.54 -7.56
N ARG A 157 -7.39 -2.52 -7.03
CA ARG A 157 -7.62 -3.81 -7.72
C ARG A 157 -8.43 -3.62 -9.01
N SER A 158 -9.42 -2.73 -9.02
CA SER A 158 -10.15 -2.39 -10.23
C SER A 158 -9.32 -1.61 -11.25
N LEU A 159 -8.32 -0.84 -10.81
CA LEU A 159 -7.39 -0.12 -11.69
C LEU A 159 -6.42 -1.11 -12.33
N ALA A 160 -5.73 -1.93 -11.54
CA ALA A 160 -4.81 -2.95 -12.05
C ALA A 160 -5.50 -3.91 -13.05
N ALA A 161 -6.74 -4.33 -12.77
CA ALA A 161 -7.52 -5.16 -13.70
C ALA A 161 -7.91 -4.42 -15.00
N LYS A 162 -8.01 -3.08 -14.99
CA LYS A 162 -8.17 -2.26 -16.22
C LYS A 162 -6.84 -2.12 -16.96
N GLU A 163 -5.74 -1.87 -16.25
CA GLU A 163 -4.39 -1.78 -16.82
C GLU A 163 -3.98 -3.10 -17.51
N GLU A 164 -4.27 -4.25 -16.92
CA GLU A 164 -4.09 -5.58 -17.55
C GLU A 164 -4.91 -5.73 -18.84
N VAL A 165 -6.16 -5.27 -18.82
CA VAL A 165 -7.04 -5.27 -20.01
C VAL A 165 -6.53 -4.31 -21.08
N GLU A 166 -6.09 -3.11 -20.72
CA GLU A 166 -5.51 -2.12 -21.65
C GLU A 166 -4.22 -2.64 -22.28
N VAL A 167 -3.32 -3.27 -21.53
CA VAL A 167 -2.13 -3.96 -22.07
C VAL A 167 -2.54 -5.07 -23.05
N SER A 168 -3.55 -5.88 -22.71
CA SER A 168 -4.05 -6.93 -23.62
C SER A 168 -4.66 -6.36 -24.91
N GLN A 169 -5.31 -5.19 -24.84
CA GLN A 169 -5.85 -4.48 -26.01
C GLN A 169 -4.75 -3.86 -26.85
N ILE A 170 -3.72 -3.25 -26.25
CA ILE A 170 -2.54 -2.72 -26.94
C ILE A 170 -1.81 -3.86 -27.67
N GLU A 171 -1.64 -5.02 -27.02
CA GLU A 171 -1.10 -6.21 -27.68
C GLU A 171 -1.98 -6.69 -28.85
N ALA A 172 -3.31 -6.73 -28.68
CA ALA A 172 -4.22 -7.12 -29.75
C ALA A 172 -4.14 -6.15 -30.95
N VAL A 173 -4.12 -4.83 -30.69
CA VAL A 173 -3.95 -3.79 -31.71
C VAL A 173 -2.58 -3.89 -32.38
N TYR A 174 -1.51 -4.18 -31.65
CA TYR A 174 -0.18 -4.39 -32.22
C TYR A 174 -0.11 -5.64 -33.11
N ARG A 175 -0.72 -6.75 -32.68
CA ARG A 175 -0.86 -7.99 -33.47
C ARG A 175 -1.66 -7.72 -34.75
N LEU A 176 -2.81 -7.05 -34.67
CA LEU A 176 -3.62 -6.66 -35.84
C LEU A 176 -2.90 -5.68 -36.77
N THR A 177 -2.15 -4.72 -36.23
CA THR A 177 -1.36 -3.75 -37.00
C THR A 177 -0.20 -4.44 -37.74
N THR A 178 0.44 -5.42 -37.10
CA THR A 178 1.53 -6.19 -37.72
C THR A 178 1.02 -7.24 -38.72
N THR A 179 -0.20 -7.78 -38.57
CA THR A 179 -0.83 -8.58 -39.64
C THR A 179 -1.28 -7.71 -40.80
N ASN A 180 -1.90 -6.54 -40.56
CA ASN A 180 -2.27 -5.63 -41.65
C ASN A 180 -1.05 -5.19 -42.46
N LYS A 181 0.05 -4.79 -41.82
CA LYS A 181 1.30 -4.43 -42.52
C LYS A 181 1.90 -5.57 -43.37
N LYS A 182 1.65 -6.85 -43.01
CA LYS A 182 2.04 -8.00 -43.84
C LYS A 182 1.09 -8.16 -45.03
N LEU A 183 -0.22 -8.12 -44.79
CA LEU A 183 -1.24 -8.19 -45.83
C LEU A 183 -1.11 -7.04 -46.83
N ASP A 184 -0.77 -5.83 -46.38
CA ASP A 184 -0.48 -4.67 -47.24
C ASP A 184 0.76 -4.90 -48.11
N ALA A 185 1.82 -5.52 -47.58
CA ALA A 185 3.01 -5.87 -48.33
C ALA A 185 2.73 -6.99 -49.36
N GLU A 186 2.03 -8.06 -48.96
CA GLU A 186 1.57 -9.14 -49.84
C GLU A 186 0.63 -8.61 -50.95
N LEU A 187 -0.22 -7.61 -50.62
CA LEU A 187 -1.12 -6.93 -51.55
C LEU A 187 -0.39 -5.98 -52.52
N ILE A 188 0.75 -5.41 -52.11
CA ILE A 188 1.66 -4.67 -53.01
C ILE A 188 2.41 -5.65 -53.92
N GLU A 189 2.98 -6.73 -53.38
CA GLU A 189 3.73 -7.73 -54.14
C GLU A 189 2.85 -8.41 -55.20
N THR A 190 1.65 -8.84 -54.83
CA THR A 190 0.66 -9.42 -55.76
C THR A 190 0.14 -8.42 -56.80
N LYS A 191 0.08 -7.11 -56.47
CA LYS A 191 -0.17 -6.07 -57.48
C LYS A 191 0.99 -5.93 -58.47
N SER A 192 2.24 -5.85 -58.02
CA SER A 192 3.39 -5.80 -58.94
C SER A 192 3.45 -7.04 -59.84
N ALA A 193 3.19 -8.24 -59.30
CA ALA A 193 3.12 -9.47 -60.10
C ALA A 193 1.94 -9.46 -61.10
N LEU A 194 0.81 -8.83 -60.76
CA LEU A 194 -0.30 -8.62 -61.68
C LEU A 194 0.07 -7.61 -62.77
N ASP A 195 0.70 -6.49 -62.43
CA ASP A 195 1.14 -5.48 -63.40
C ASP A 195 2.20 -6.06 -64.36
N ASP A 196 3.20 -6.79 -63.85
CA ASP A 196 4.19 -7.53 -64.65
C ASP A 196 3.51 -8.55 -65.58
N THR A 197 2.57 -9.35 -65.08
CA THR A 197 1.89 -10.36 -65.93
C THR A 197 0.94 -9.72 -66.94
N THR A 198 0.30 -8.59 -66.63
CA THR A 198 -0.48 -7.84 -67.63
C THR A 198 0.41 -7.16 -68.69
N GLN A 199 1.57 -6.60 -68.31
CA GLN A 199 2.54 -6.05 -69.27
C GLN A 199 3.09 -7.14 -70.20
N ASN A 200 3.43 -8.32 -69.67
CA ASN A 200 3.82 -9.48 -70.46
C ASN A 200 2.68 -9.99 -71.36
N LEU A 201 1.43 -9.93 -70.90
CA LEU A 201 0.24 -10.28 -71.69
C LEU A 201 -0.06 -9.23 -72.78
N VAL A 202 0.34 -7.97 -72.59
CA VAL A 202 0.27 -6.92 -73.63
C VAL A 202 1.41 -7.09 -74.65
N SER A 203 2.65 -7.35 -74.23
CA SER A 203 3.79 -7.54 -75.16
C SER A 203 3.66 -8.82 -75.99
N THR A 204 3.10 -9.89 -75.43
CA THR A 204 2.76 -11.11 -76.17
C THR A 204 1.57 -10.91 -77.12
N LYS A 205 0.60 -10.03 -76.79
CA LYS A 205 -0.45 -9.62 -77.73
C LYS A 205 0.10 -8.79 -78.90
N THR A 206 0.93 -7.77 -78.66
CA THR A 206 1.45 -6.91 -79.74
C THR A 206 2.41 -7.67 -80.66
N SER A 207 3.22 -8.60 -80.13
CA SER A 207 4.03 -9.49 -80.97
C SER A 207 3.20 -10.54 -81.73
N LEU A 208 2.11 -11.05 -81.16
CA LEU A 208 1.13 -11.88 -81.88
C LEU A 208 0.43 -11.09 -83.00
N GLU A 209 0.12 -9.81 -82.78
CA GLU A 209 -0.49 -8.91 -83.77
C GLU A 209 0.48 -8.55 -84.89
N ALA A 210 1.76 -8.30 -84.56
CA ALA A 210 2.83 -8.13 -85.54
C ALA A 210 3.02 -9.39 -86.40
N ALA A 211 3.18 -10.56 -85.78
CA ALA A 211 3.28 -11.84 -86.50
C ALA A 211 2.02 -12.14 -87.35
N ARG A 212 0.83 -11.73 -86.90
CA ARG A 212 -0.39 -11.79 -87.72
C ARG A 212 -0.31 -10.84 -88.91
N HIS A 213 0.18 -9.61 -88.76
CA HIS A 213 0.37 -8.68 -89.87
C HIS A 213 1.39 -9.22 -90.88
N GLU A 214 2.55 -9.72 -90.43
CA GLU A 214 3.54 -10.40 -91.28
C GLU A 214 2.91 -11.55 -92.06
N ILE A 215 2.10 -12.40 -91.42
CA ILE A 215 1.36 -13.48 -92.10
C ILE A 215 0.40 -12.94 -93.16
N HIS A 216 -0.29 -11.81 -92.92
CA HIS A 216 -1.18 -11.20 -93.92
C HIS A 216 -0.39 -10.57 -95.09
N GLU A 217 0.81 -10.02 -94.84
CA GLU A 217 1.70 -9.50 -95.90
C GLU A 217 2.35 -10.62 -96.72
N LEU A 218 2.72 -11.73 -96.08
CA LEU A 218 3.15 -12.95 -96.75
C LEU A 218 2.01 -13.58 -97.56
N GLN A 219 0.76 -13.57 -97.06
CA GLN A 219 -0.40 -14.00 -97.84
C GLN A 219 -0.68 -13.10 -99.05
N ARG A 220 -0.56 -11.77 -98.90
CA ARG A 220 -0.68 -10.82 -100.02
C ARG A 220 0.40 -11.07 -101.07
N SER A 221 1.68 -11.10 -100.68
CA SER A 221 2.79 -11.35 -101.61
C SER A 221 2.74 -12.72 -102.27
N VAL A 222 2.30 -13.78 -101.56
CA VAL A 222 1.99 -15.08 -102.17
C VAL A 222 0.85 -14.96 -103.19
N SER A 223 -0.22 -14.20 -102.90
CA SER A 223 -1.31 -13.97 -103.87
C SER A 223 -0.85 -13.19 -105.11
N ASP A 224 0.08 -12.24 -104.96
CA ASP A 224 0.64 -11.45 -106.06
C ASP A 224 1.65 -12.26 -106.88
N LEU A 225 2.47 -13.09 -106.24
CA LEU A 225 3.31 -14.09 -106.91
C LEU A 225 2.46 -15.14 -107.65
N GLN A 226 1.29 -15.53 -107.11
CA GLN A 226 0.34 -16.41 -107.81
C GLN A 226 -0.26 -15.71 -109.04
N LYS A 227 -0.66 -14.43 -108.94
CA LYS A 227 -1.11 -13.62 -110.09
C LYS A 227 -0.01 -13.54 -111.15
N LEU A 228 1.20 -13.14 -110.78
CA LEU A 228 2.38 -13.06 -111.67
C LEU A 228 2.69 -14.41 -112.33
N ARG A 229 2.65 -15.52 -111.58
CA ARG A 229 2.85 -16.87 -112.12
C ARG A 229 1.74 -17.28 -113.09
N SER A 230 0.49 -16.91 -112.82
CA SER A 230 -0.62 -17.15 -113.76
C SER A 230 -0.48 -16.32 -115.04
N GLY A 231 0.00 -15.07 -114.94
CA GLY A 231 0.34 -14.23 -116.08
C GLY A 231 1.52 -14.76 -116.89
N SER A 232 2.58 -15.23 -116.23
CA SER A 232 3.71 -15.92 -116.89
C SER A 232 3.21 -17.14 -117.66
N SER A 233 2.38 -17.99 -117.04
CA SER A 233 1.81 -19.17 -117.71
C SER A 233 0.89 -18.80 -118.89
N GLN A 234 0.15 -17.69 -118.81
CA GLN A 234 -0.62 -17.17 -119.96
C GLN A 234 0.30 -16.70 -121.09
N LEU A 235 1.36 -15.94 -120.78
CA LEU A 235 2.37 -15.50 -121.74
C LEU A 235 3.16 -16.66 -122.34
N GLU A 236 3.44 -17.71 -121.57
CA GLU A 236 4.04 -18.97 -122.04
C GLU A 236 3.10 -19.68 -123.03
N MET A 237 1.79 -19.79 -122.72
CA MET A 237 0.82 -20.33 -123.68
C MET A 237 0.64 -19.46 -124.92
N GLU A 238 0.72 -18.13 -124.81
CA GLU A 238 0.69 -17.23 -125.96
C GLU A 238 1.96 -17.34 -126.81
N ARG A 239 3.12 -17.46 -126.18
CA ARG A 239 4.40 -17.77 -126.83
C ARG A 239 4.32 -19.10 -127.55
N GLU A 240 3.86 -20.18 -126.93
CA GLU A 240 3.69 -21.48 -127.59
C GLU A 240 2.72 -21.39 -128.78
N ARG A 241 1.61 -20.67 -128.65
CA ARG A 241 0.67 -20.44 -129.78
C ARG A 241 1.34 -19.64 -130.90
N ALA A 242 2.21 -18.69 -130.58
CA ALA A 242 2.97 -17.92 -131.57
C ALA A 242 4.08 -18.75 -132.23
N GLU A 243 4.80 -19.57 -131.47
CA GLU A 243 5.81 -20.51 -131.96
C GLU A 243 5.19 -21.53 -132.91
N ARG A 244 4.06 -22.15 -132.53
CA ARG A 244 3.29 -23.06 -133.41
C ARG A 244 2.80 -22.35 -134.69
N LYS A 245 2.35 -21.10 -134.62
CA LYS A 245 2.01 -20.29 -135.81
C LYS A 245 3.24 -20.04 -136.69
N VAL A 246 4.39 -19.75 -136.09
CA VAL A 246 5.66 -19.56 -136.81
C VAL A 246 6.14 -20.89 -137.43
N GLU A 247 5.88 -22.04 -136.80
CA GLU A 247 6.16 -23.36 -137.38
C GLU A 247 5.23 -23.69 -138.55
N MET A 248 3.93 -23.41 -138.44
CA MET A 248 2.99 -23.52 -139.56
C MET A 248 3.41 -22.62 -140.73
N LEU A 249 3.71 -21.33 -140.48
CA LEU A 249 4.20 -20.40 -141.50
C LEU A 249 5.56 -20.82 -142.08
N LYS A 250 6.46 -21.42 -141.29
CA LYS A 250 7.71 -22.02 -141.81
C LYS A 250 7.42 -23.21 -142.72
N HIS A 251 6.42 -24.04 -142.38
CA HIS A 251 6.05 -25.20 -143.18
C HIS A 251 5.33 -24.80 -144.47
N GLU A 252 4.42 -23.83 -144.41
CA GLU A 252 3.81 -23.18 -145.59
C GLU A 252 4.88 -22.53 -146.48
N LEU A 253 5.86 -21.81 -145.89
CA LEU A 253 6.99 -21.27 -146.63
C LEU A 253 7.89 -22.36 -147.24
N GLN A 254 8.04 -23.52 -146.58
CA GLN A 254 8.74 -24.68 -147.14
C GLN A 254 7.95 -25.31 -148.30
N GLN A 255 6.63 -25.45 -148.17
CA GLN A 255 5.74 -25.93 -149.24
C GLN A 255 5.79 -24.99 -150.44
N LEU A 256 5.59 -23.68 -150.24
CA LEU A 256 5.71 -22.66 -151.29
C LEU A 256 7.12 -22.61 -151.91
N ARG A 257 8.19 -22.87 -151.14
CA ARG A 257 9.54 -23.04 -151.70
C ARG A 257 9.70 -24.33 -152.50
N MET A 258 9.07 -25.43 -152.11
CA MET A 258 9.06 -26.67 -152.90
C MET A 258 8.20 -26.54 -154.16
N GLU A 259 7.09 -25.81 -154.10
CA GLU A 259 6.24 -25.50 -155.25
C GLU A 259 6.95 -24.56 -156.21
N ARG A 260 7.52 -23.46 -155.71
CA ARG A 260 8.42 -22.61 -156.48
C ARG A 260 9.58 -23.40 -157.07
N ALA A 261 10.23 -24.30 -156.34
CA ALA A 261 11.31 -25.13 -156.87
C ALA A 261 10.82 -26.15 -157.92
N ARG A 262 9.58 -26.65 -157.83
CA ARG A 262 8.95 -27.48 -158.87
C ARG A 262 8.60 -26.66 -160.11
N GLU A 263 8.16 -25.41 -159.93
CA GLU A 263 7.90 -24.49 -161.04
C GLU A 263 9.18 -24.00 -161.69
N GLU A 264 10.19 -23.65 -160.92
CA GLU A 264 11.56 -23.37 -161.37
C GLU A 264 12.14 -24.60 -162.07
N ALA A 265 11.95 -25.83 -161.58
CA ALA A 265 12.36 -27.04 -162.31
C ALA A 265 11.57 -27.25 -163.61
N ARG A 266 10.28 -26.91 -163.67
CA ARG A 266 9.50 -26.90 -164.93
C ARG A 266 9.98 -25.79 -165.87
N TRP A 267 10.35 -24.62 -165.37
CA TRP A 267 10.90 -23.50 -166.14
C TRP A 267 12.30 -23.82 -166.64
N VAL A 268 13.17 -24.37 -165.81
CA VAL A 268 14.52 -24.84 -166.15
C VAL A 268 14.44 -26.02 -167.10
N SER A 269 13.53 -26.99 -166.96
CA SER A 269 13.38 -28.06 -167.97
C SER A 269 12.95 -27.52 -169.35
N ARG A 270 12.13 -26.46 -169.38
CA ARG A 270 11.80 -25.70 -170.61
C ARG A 270 12.99 -24.86 -171.10
N GLU A 271 13.70 -24.20 -170.19
CA GLU A 271 14.89 -23.41 -170.49
C GLU A 271 16.08 -24.29 -170.90
N GLU A 272 16.12 -25.55 -170.51
CA GLU A 272 17.11 -26.57 -170.91
C GLU A 272 16.73 -27.27 -172.19
N ALA A 273 15.45 -27.26 -172.60
CA ALA A 273 15.12 -27.48 -174.01
C ALA A 273 15.70 -26.32 -174.84
N LEU A 274 15.33 -25.08 -174.48
CA LEU A 274 15.83 -23.86 -175.12
C LEU A 274 17.36 -23.67 -175.00
N ARG A 275 18.04 -24.24 -173.98
CA ARG A 275 19.51 -24.23 -173.79
C ARG A 275 20.19 -25.53 -174.22
N ARG A 276 19.46 -26.54 -174.69
CA ARG A 276 20.05 -27.50 -175.64
C ARG A 276 20.06 -26.84 -177.02
N GLU A 277 18.93 -26.26 -177.43
CA GLU A 277 18.79 -25.44 -178.65
C GLU A 277 19.74 -24.23 -178.72
N VAL A 278 20.12 -23.62 -177.58
CA VAL A 278 21.06 -22.47 -177.51
C VAL A 278 22.44 -22.84 -176.92
N GLY A 279 22.57 -23.98 -176.24
CA GLY A 279 23.85 -24.48 -175.71
C GLY A 279 24.76 -24.99 -176.82
N GLU A 280 24.17 -25.63 -177.84
CA GLU A 280 24.81 -25.92 -179.14
C GLU A 280 25.42 -24.67 -179.81
N ALA A 281 25.06 -23.46 -179.36
CA ALA A 281 25.55 -22.19 -179.90
C ALA A 281 26.45 -21.36 -178.95
N ARG A 282 26.78 -21.82 -177.72
CA ARG A 282 27.40 -20.94 -176.68
C ARG A 282 28.46 -21.55 -175.74
N GLU A 283 29.23 -22.54 -176.16
CA GLU A 283 30.50 -22.85 -175.46
C GLU A 283 31.57 -21.77 -175.74
N MET A 284 31.86 -20.84 -174.79
CA MET A 284 33.14 -20.07 -174.58
C MET A 284 33.04 -18.93 -173.49
N GLY A 285 33.86 -18.93 -172.41
CA GLY A 285 34.23 -17.73 -171.54
C GLY A 285 33.94 -17.73 -170.00
N ALA A 286 34.78 -17.10 -169.11
CA ALA A 286 34.70 -17.18 -167.59
C ALA A 286 35.51 -16.17 -166.64
N LEU A 287 35.03 -15.88 -165.37
CA LEU A 287 35.61 -15.55 -163.97
C LEU A 287 36.61 -14.33 -163.65
N GLU A 288 37.06 -13.82 -162.44
CA GLU A 288 36.92 -14.01 -160.91
C GLU A 288 37.55 -12.87 -159.93
N ARG A 289 37.37 -12.92 -158.55
CA ARG A 289 38.18 -12.36 -157.34
C ARG A 289 38.22 -10.82 -156.94
N ALA A 290 38.71 -10.22 -155.80
CA ALA A 290 39.18 -10.47 -154.35
C ALA A 290 39.52 -9.07 -153.60
N GLU A 291 39.99 -8.74 -152.33
CA GLU A 291 39.98 -9.15 -150.85
C GLU A 291 40.68 -8.05 -149.89
N GLY A 292 40.73 -8.10 -148.51
CA GLY A 292 41.39 -7.06 -147.59
C GLY A 292 41.37 -7.18 -145.98
N ASP A 293 42.05 -6.27 -145.18
CA ASP A 293 42.18 -6.16 -143.63
C ASP A 293 42.46 -4.68 -143.09
N THR A 294 42.69 -4.13 -141.83
CA THR A 294 43.47 -4.32 -140.52
C THR A 294 42.99 -3.28 -139.39
N MET A 295 43.45 -2.91 -138.13
CA MET A 295 44.34 -3.28 -136.94
C MET A 295 44.17 -2.30 -135.66
N PRO A 296 44.62 -2.54 -134.37
CA PRO A 296 44.31 -1.75 -133.11
C PRO A 296 45.45 -1.29 -132.08
N HIS A 297 45.15 -0.67 -130.87
CA HIS A 297 46.11 0.04 -129.91
C HIS A 297 45.67 0.17 -128.37
N ALA A 298 46.33 -0.40 -127.32
CA ALA A 298 45.70 -0.53 -125.95
C ALA A 298 46.45 -0.35 -124.57
N ALA A 299 47.79 -0.38 -124.43
CA ALA A 299 48.42 -0.86 -123.16
C ALA A 299 48.59 0.09 -121.93
N LEU A 300 48.33 1.40 -122.00
CA LEU A 300 48.85 2.37 -121.00
C LEU A 300 47.96 2.67 -119.76
N LEU A 301 46.69 2.28 -119.74
CA LEU A 301 45.73 2.72 -118.70
C LEU A 301 45.84 1.96 -117.36
N GLU A 302 46.41 0.76 -117.36
CA GLU A 302 46.31 -0.17 -116.23
C GLU A 302 47.18 0.22 -115.02
N GLN A 303 48.33 0.85 -115.25
CA GLN A 303 49.32 1.13 -114.21
C GLN A 303 48.89 2.22 -113.22
N VAL A 304 48.12 3.21 -113.69
CA VAL A 304 47.58 4.31 -112.84
C VAL A 304 46.52 3.79 -111.87
N ALA A 305 45.70 2.83 -112.31
CA ALA A 305 44.64 2.23 -111.50
C ALA A 305 45.18 1.44 -110.29
N ALA A 306 46.42 0.95 -110.34
CA ALA A 306 47.04 0.20 -109.24
C ALA A 306 47.37 1.10 -108.03
N LEU A 307 47.97 2.28 -108.26
CA LEU A 307 48.38 3.19 -107.18
C LEU A 307 47.20 3.80 -106.42
N GLN A 308 46.09 4.07 -107.12
CA GLN A 308 44.86 4.60 -106.50
C GLN A 308 44.22 3.60 -105.53
N ARG A 309 44.24 2.29 -105.84
CA ARG A 309 43.76 1.22 -104.95
C ARG A 309 44.60 1.18 -103.65
N ALA A 310 45.93 1.20 -103.79
CA ALA A 310 46.86 1.15 -102.66
C ALA A 310 46.79 2.39 -101.72
N ALA A 311 46.23 3.52 -102.17
CA ALA A 311 45.88 4.64 -101.30
C ALA A 311 44.60 4.35 -100.50
N LEU A 312 43.51 3.99 -101.19
CA LEU A 312 42.22 3.67 -100.57
C LEU A 312 42.32 2.56 -99.52
N ASP A 313 43.15 1.55 -99.75
CA ASP A 313 43.32 0.44 -98.79
C ASP A 313 44.09 0.83 -97.53
N ARG A 314 44.97 1.85 -97.59
CA ARG A 314 45.61 2.43 -96.38
C ARG A 314 44.63 3.26 -95.56
N ASP A 315 43.76 4.02 -96.22
CA ASP A 315 42.76 4.84 -95.51
C ASP A 315 41.61 3.98 -94.96
N ARG A 316 41.25 2.87 -95.63
CA ARG A 316 40.42 1.79 -95.07
C ARG A 316 41.06 1.16 -93.83
N ALA A 317 42.35 0.85 -93.87
CA ALA A 317 43.06 0.30 -92.71
C ALA A 317 43.10 1.26 -91.52
N ARG A 318 43.32 2.57 -91.78
CA ARG A 318 43.25 3.64 -90.77
C ARG A 318 41.85 3.80 -90.19
N ALA A 319 40.81 3.76 -91.02
CA ALA A 319 39.42 3.78 -90.55
C ALA A 319 39.13 2.57 -89.64
N ALA A 320 39.62 1.37 -89.99
CA ALA A 320 39.48 0.17 -89.18
C ALA A 320 40.26 0.22 -87.86
N THR A 321 41.46 0.82 -87.81
CA THR A 321 42.16 1.03 -86.54
C THR A 321 41.47 2.08 -85.66
N ASN A 322 40.95 3.15 -86.25
CA ASN A 322 40.24 4.20 -85.51
C ASN A 322 38.90 3.70 -84.96
N ALA A 323 38.18 2.87 -85.72
CA ALA A 323 36.97 2.19 -85.23
C ALA A 323 37.28 1.29 -84.02
N ARG A 324 38.34 0.47 -84.09
CA ARG A 324 38.79 -0.37 -82.96
C ARG A 324 39.25 0.44 -81.75
N LEU A 325 39.89 1.59 -81.96
CA LEU A 325 40.24 2.49 -80.85
C LEU A 325 38.98 3.04 -80.18
N ALA A 326 38.01 3.53 -80.94
CA ALA A 326 36.73 3.99 -80.39
C ALA A 326 35.95 2.87 -79.68
N GLU A 327 35.95 1.64 -80.22
CA GLU A 327 35.39 0.46 -79.55
C GLU A 327 36.06 0.23 -78.17
N ILE A 328 37.39 0.23 -78.12
CA ILE A 328 38.19 0.06 -76.90
C ILE A 328 37.93 1.22 -75.91
N GLU A 329 37.86 2.47 -76.37
CA GLU A 329 37.55 3.64 -75.55
C GLU A 329 36.14 3.54 -74.93
N THR A 330 35.11 3.14 -75.70
CA THR A 330 33.78 2.93 -75.12
C THR A 330 33.71 1.74 -74.16
N LEU A 331 34.52 0.70 -74.36
CA LEU A 331 34.64 -0.43 -73.44
C LEU A 331 35.37 -0.04 -72.16
N ALA A 332 36.41 0.78 -72.25
CA ALA A 332 37.12 1.35 -71.10
C ALA A 332 36.20 2.26 -70.28
N ALA A 333 35.43 3.16 -70.92
CA ALA A 333 34.45 4.00 -70.24
C ALA A 333 33.36 3.19 -69.52
N LYS A 334 32.86 2.10 -70.15
CA LYS A 334 31.92 1.15 -69.53
C LYS A 334 32.55 0.39 -68.36
N ALA A 335 33.85 0.11 -68.40
CA ALA A 335 34.57 -0.51 -67.29
C ALA A 335 34.75 0.47 -66.12
N THR A 336 35.14 1.73 -66.36
CA THR A 336 35.29 2.73 -65.31
C THR A 336 33.98 3.11 -64.64
N GLU A 337 32.86 3.17 -65.38
CA GLU A 337 31.53 3.36 -64.77
C GLU A 337 31.11 2.18 -63.89
N ARG A 338 31.36 0.92 -64.31
CA ARG A 338 31.14 -0.27 -63.47
C ARG A 338 32.02 -0.27 -62.22
N GLU A 339 33.26 0.20 -62.35
CA GLU A 339 34.20 0.32 -61.24
C GLU A 339 33.86 1.51 -60.31
N ARG A 340 33.15 2.54 -60.81
CA ARG A 340 32.57 3.61 -59.98
C ARG A 340 31.35 3.11 -59.21
N LEU A 341 30.41 2.47 -59.89
CA LEU A 341 29.20 1.89 -59.27
C LEU A 341 29.54 0.87 -58.19
N THR A 342 30.45 -0.07 -58.46
CA THR A 342 30.86 -1.04 -57.43
C THR A 342 31.64 -0.40 -56.27
N ARG A 343 32.36 0.71 -56.47
CA ARG A 343 32.92 1.49 -55.35
C ARG A 343 31.84 2.17 -54.51
N GLU A 344 30.82 2.72 -55.14
CA GLU A 344 29.68 3.36 -54.47
C GLU A 344 28.83 2.33 -53.69
N GLU A 345 28.57 1.16 -54.27
CA GLU A 345 27.95 0.02 -53.59
C GLU A 345 28.78 -0.45 -52.38
N ASN A 346 30.10 -0.61 -52.54
CA ASN A 346 30.98 -1.00 -51.44
C ASN A 346 31.05 0.08 -50.34
N ALA A 347 31.05 1.36 -50.69
CA ALA A 347 31.00 2.46 -49.72
C ALA A 347 29.69 2.44 -48.91
N ALA A 348 28.55 2.27 -49.59
CA ALA A 348 27.24 2.13 -48.93
C ALA A 348 27.14 0.87 -48.06
N LEU A 349 27.79 -0.24 -48.45
CA LEU A 349 27.89 -1.44 -47.62
C LEU A 349 28.78 -1.21 -46.39
N VAL A 350 29.90 -0.50 -46.52
CA VAL A 350 30.77 -0.13 -45.38
C VAL A 350 30.08 0.83 -44.41
N GLU A 351 29.29 1.78 -44.91
CA GLU A 351 28.47 2.65 -44.06
C GLU A 351 27.34 1.89 -43.34
N ARG A 352 26.64 0.99 -44.04
CA ARG A 352 25.64 0.12 -43.41
C ARG A 352 26.25 -0.83 -42.38
N LEU A 353 27.47 -1.33 -42.63
CA LEU A 353 28.22 -2.10 -41.66
C LEU A 353 28.59 -1.25 -40.45
N SER A 354 29.15 -0.05 -40.61
CA SER A 354 29.56 0.80 -39.48
C SER A 354 28.39 1.24 -38.60
N ILE A 355 27.20 1.46 -39.19
CA ILE A 355 25.95 1.72 -38.46
C ILE A 355 25.44 0.46 -37.73
N SER A 356 25.52 -0.72 -38.35
CA SER A 356 25.19 -1.99 -37.67
C SER A 356 26.14 -2.23 -36.48
N ASP A 357 27.41 -1.89 -36.66
CA ASP A 357 28.48 -2.00 -35.68
C ASP A 357 28.31 -1.02 -34.51
N SER A 358 27.84 0.21 -34.73
CA SER A 358 27.54 1.16 -33.65
C SER A 358 26.30 0.73 -32.87
N LEU A 359 25.23 0.31 -33.56
CA LEU A 359 24.03 -0.24 -32.92
C LEU A 359 24.33 -1.50 -32.11
N GLN A 360 25.24 -2.37 -32.58
CA GLN A 360 25.68 -3.54 -31.81
C GLN A 360 26.48 -3.14 -30.56
N ARG A 361 27.35 -2.13 -30.64
CA ARG A 361 28.08 -1.61 -29.46
C ARG A 361 27.14 -0.95 -28.46
N GLU A 362 26.12 -0.21 -28.91
CA GLU A 362 25.07 0.32 -28.04
C GLU A 362 24.22 -0.79 -27.40
N ALA A 363 23.92 -1.86 -28.12
CA ALA A 363 23.22 -3.02 -27.55
C ALA A 363 24.10 -3.71 -26.49
N GLN A 364 25.41 -3.84 -26.73
CA GLN A 364 26.37 -4.38 -25.77
C GLN A 364 26.46 -3.53 -24.50
N THR A 365 26.66 -2.21 -24.59
CA THR A 365 26.75 -1.36 -23.38
C THR A 365 25.43 -1.29 -22.59
N ARG A 366 24.27 -1.38 -23.27
CA ARG A 366 22.96 -1.52 -22.61
C ARG A 366 22.81 -2.87 -21.90
N LEU A 367 23.32 -3.96 -22.48
CA LEU A 367 23.36 -5.26 -21.81
C LEU A 367 24.30 -5.25 -20.60
N ASP A 368 25.52 -4.70 -20.74
CA ASP A 368 26.50 -4.62 -19.67
C ASP A 368 25.96 -3.84 -18.46
N THR A 369 25.43 -2.63 -18.67
CA THR A 369 24.81 -1.81 -17.61
C THR A 369 23.60 -2.49 -16.97
N LEU A 370 22.77 -3.20 -17.75
CA LEU A 370 21.71 -4.05 -17.19
C LEU A 370 22.28 -5.18 -16.33
N THR A 371 23.38 -5.85 -16.72
CA THR A 371 24.01 -6.87 -15.86
C THR A 371 24.60 -6.29 -14.58
N GLU A 372 25.12 -5.06 -14.61
CA GLU A 372 25.58 -4.35 -13.42
C GLU A 372 24.42 -4.01 -12.49
N HIS A 373 23.31 -3.49 -13.01
CA HIS A 373 22.09 -3.24 -12.23
C HIS A 373 21.50 -4.53 -11.64
N TRP A 374 21.54 -5.66 -12.36
CA TRP A 374 21.13 -6.97 -11.83
C TRP A 374 22.05 -7.47 -10.71
N ARG A 375 23.38 -7.30 -10.83
CA ARG A 375 24.34 -7.61 -9.75
C ARG A 375 24.11 -6.73 -8.53
N ASP A 376 23.89 -5.44 -8.72
CA ASP A 376 23.58 -4.49 -7.64
C ASP A 376 22.28 -4.86 -6.91
N ALA A 377 21.23 -5.22 -7.65
CA ALA A 377 19.98 -5.70 -7.07
C ALA A 377 20.20 -7.00 -6.27
N GLN A 378 20.94 -7.96 -6.84
CA GLN A 378 21.28 -9.22 -6.17
C GLN A 378 22.10 -9.00 -4.88
N ASN A 379 23.08 -8.08 -4.91
CA ASN A 379 23.88 -7.70 -3.75
C ASN A 379 23.02 -7.06 -2.64
N ARG A 380 22.07 -6.18 -3.01
CA ARG A 380 21.12 -5.57 -2.05
C ARG A 380 20.17 -6.61 -1.46
N CYS A 381 19.68 -7.57 -2.25
CA CYS A 381 18.88 -8.69 -1.74
C CYS A 381 19.68 -9.54 -0.73
N ALA A 382 20.94 -9.88 -1.04
CA ALA A 382 21.80 -10.62 -0.12
C ALA A 382 22.09 -9.85 1.19
N GLN A 383 22.31 -8.53 1.11
CA GLN A 383 22.45 -7.66 2.28
C GLN A 383 21.18 -7.66 3.15
N LEU A 384 20.00 -7.51 2.54
CA LEU A 384 18.73 -7.57 3.26
C LEU A 384 18.44 -8.96 3.86
N GLU A 385 18.82 -10.04 3.18
CA GLU A 385 18.76 -11.40 3.75
C GLU A 385 19.67 -11.54 4.98
N ASP A 386 20.90 -11.03 4.96
CA ASP A 386 21.81 -11.09 6.10
C ASP A 386 21.40 -10.15 7.25
N GLU A 387 20.85 -8.98 6.95
CA GLU A 387 20.20 -8.12 7.95
C GLU A 387 19.02 -8.83 8.62
N LEU A 388 18.13 -9.46 7.84
CA LEU A 388 17.02 -10.26 8.36
C LEU A 388 17.51 -11.44 9.20
N ARG A 389 18.52 -12.19 8.73
CA ARG A 389 19.16 -13.30 9.49
C ARG A 389 19.79 -12.82 10.80
N ASN A 390 20.28 -11.59 10.86
CA ASN A 390 20.83 -11.01 12.08
C ASN A 390 19.71 -10.53 13.02
N LYS A 391 18.62 -9.95 12.49
CA LYS A 391 17.44 -9.59 13.30
C LYS A 391 16.67 -10.81 13.81
N THR A 392 16.64 -11.94 13.11
CA THR A 392 16.10 -13.18 13.68
C THR A 392 16.97 -13.69 14.84
N LYS A 393 18.30 -13.66 14.72
CA LYS A 393 19.20 -14.02 15.84
C LYS A 393 19.00 -13.11 17.05
N GLU A 394 18.96 -11.78 16.85
CA GLU A 394 18.68 -10.82 17.93
C GLU A 394 17.33 -11.12 18.62
N LEU A 395 16.29 -11.43 17.85
CA LEU A 395 14.98 -11.79 18.39
C LEU A 395 14.99 -13.13 19.15
N ASP A 396 15.71 -14.14 18.67
CA ASP A 396 15.80 -15.45 19.31
C ASP A 396 16.71 -15.44 20.56
N GLU A 397 17.77 -14.63 20.54
CA GLU A 397 18.57 -14.32 21.74
C GLU A 397 17.72 -13.61 22.79
N LEU A 398 16.96 -12.58 22.40
CA LEU A 398 16.04 -11.86 23.28
C LEU A 398 14.95 -12.79 23.84
N ARG A 399 14.32 -13.62 23.00
CA ARG A 399 13.35 -14.67 23.39
C ARG A 399 13.94 -15.61 24.45
N SER A 400 15.10 -16.18 24.19
CA SER A 400 15.77 -17.07 25.15
C SER A 400 16.12 -16.33 26.46
N SER A 401 16.41 -15.02 26.40
CA SER A 401 16.65 -14.21 27.60
C SER A 401 15.36 -13.95 28.40
N THR A 402 14.21 -13.84 27.73
CA THR A 402 12.90 -13.69 28.38
C THR A 402 12.38 -15.01 28.92
N GLU A 403 12.56 -16.12 28.20
CA GLU A 403 12.23 -17.48 28.66
C GLU A 403 13.01 -17.84 29.93
N LYS A 404 14.32 -17.55 29.98
CA LYS A 404 15.13 -17.72 31.20
C LYS A 404 14.60 -16.88 32.36
N LYS A 405 14.23 -15.62 32.13
CA LYS A 405 13.64 -14.76 33.17
C LYS A 405 12.27 -15.26 33.64
N ILE A 406 11.47 -15.83 32.74
CA ILE A 406 10.18 -16.45 33.08
C ILE A 406 10.42 -17.67 33.96
N THR A 407 11.30 -18.60 33.57
CA THR A 407 11.58 -19.81 34.37
C THR A 407 12.23 -19.50 35.73
N ASP A 408 13.06 -18.45 35.83
CA ASP A 408 13.56 -17.95 37.12
C ASP A 408 12.46 -17.33 38.00
N LEU A 409 11.46 -16.65 37.39
CA LEU A 409 10.31 -16.12 38.13
C LEU A 409 9.35 -17.23 38.55
N GLU A 410 9.06 -18.21 37.69
CA GLU A 410 8.25 -19.40 38.00
C GLU A 410 8.89 -20.22 39.13
N ARG A 411 10.21 -20.45 39.06
CA ARG A 411 10.96 -21.09 40.15
C ARG A 411 10.80 -20.29 41.46
N ARG A 412 11.00 -18.97 41.43
CA ARG A 412 10.83 -18.13 42.63
C ARG A 412 9.40 -18.12 43.17
N VAL A 413 8.38 -18.17 42.30
CA VAL A 413 6.98 -18.29 42.72
C VAL A 413 6.76 -19.62 43.44
N SER A 414 7.17 -20.75 42.83
CA SER A 414 7.04 -22.07 43.47
C SER A 414 7.84 -22.19 44.78
N GLU A 415 8.99 -21.50 44.90
CA GLU A 415 9.74 -21.39 46.15
C GLU A 415 8.97 -20.61 47.22
N THR A 416 8.32 -19.49 46.87
CA THR A 416 7.47 -18.74 47.81
C THR A 416 6.16 -19.45 48.16
N GLU A 417 5.57 -20.21 47.22
CA GLU A 417 4.37 -21.02 47.47
C GLU A 417 4.69 -22.18 48.41
N ARG A 418 5.85 -22.84 48.24
CA ARG A 418 6.34 -23.87 49.16
C ARG A 418 6.57 -23.30 50.57
N LEU A 419 7.21 -22.13 50.68
CA LEU A 419 7.42 -21.48 51.97
C LEU A 419 6.08 -21.08 52.64
N LEU A 420 5.12 -20.57 51.87
CA LEU A 420 3.79 -20.26 52.37
C LEU A 420 3.03 -21.50 52.86
N GLU A 421 3.18 -22.64 52.18
CA GLU A 421 2.56 -23.89 52.63
C GLU A 421 3.27 -24.48 53.87
N GLU A 422 4.59 -24.35 53.96
CA GLU A 422 5.35 -24.66 55.18
C GLU A 422 4.90 -23.79 56.37
N GLU A 423 4.69 -22.48 56.16
CA GLU A 423 4.13 -21.56 57.17
C GLU A 423 2.67 -21.87 57.54
N ARG A 424 1.82 -22.27 56.57
CA ARG A 424 0.45 -22.75 56.86
C ARG A 424 0.47 -24.00 57.72
N ILE A 425 1.34 -24.96 57.42
CA ILE A 425 1.48 -26.19 58.19
C ILE A 425 1.96 -25.87 59.62
N THR A 426 2.95 -25.00 59.81
CA THR A 426 3.39 -24.62 61.17
C THR A 426 2.28 -23.91 61.93
N LEU A 427 1.61 -22.90 61.35
CA LEU A 427 0.47 -22.20 61.94
C LEU A 427 -0.67 -23.16 62.33
N ASP A 428 -0.98 -24.17 61.51
CA ASP A 428 -1.99 -25.17 61.85
C ASP A 428 -1.52 -26.15 62.93
N THR A 429 -0.22 -26.45 63.06
CA THR A 429 0.28 -27.15 64.26
C THR A 429 0.19 -26.28 65.51
N GLU A 430 0.41 -24.97 65.42
CA GLU A 430 0.29 -24.05 66.54
C GLU A 430 -1.16 -23.82 66.94
N ARG A 431 -2.10 -23.72 66.00
CA ARG A 431 -3.54 -23.74 66.26
C ARG A 431 -3.97 -25.00 66.99
N LYS A 432 -3.50 -26.18 66.54
CA LYS A 432 -3.79 -27.47 67.20
C LYS A 432 -3.20 -27.53 68.62
N ARG A 433 -1.98 -27.03 68.84
CA ARG A 433 -1.38 -26.88 70.18
C ARG A 433 -2.19 -25.94 71.08
N ASN A 434 -2.59 -24.76 70.56
CA ASN A 434 -3.39 -23.80 71.31
C ASN A 434 -4.79 -24.32 71.65
N ALA A 435 -5.43 -25.08 70.75
CA ALA A 435 -6.70 -25.75 71.04
C ALA A 435 -6.56 -26.77 72.19
N ILE A 436 -5.52 -27.61 72.16
CA ILE A 436 -5.21 -28.56 73.25
C ILE A 436 -4.94 -27.82 74.59
N LEU A 437 -4.24 -26.68 74.55
CA LEU A 437 -4.00 -25.86 75.74
C LEU A 437 -5.29 -25.20 76.27
N GLN A 438 -6.18 -24.75 75.40
CA GLN A 438 -7.51 -24.24 75.79
C GLN A 438 -8.39 -25.36 76.37
N GLU A 439 -8.34 -26.57 75.81
CA GLU A 439 -9.03 -27.75 76.36
C GLU A 439 -8.49 -28.12 77.75
N GLN A 440 -7.16 -28.11 77.94
CA GLN A 440 -6.51 -28.31 79.24
C GLN A 440 -6.82 -27.21 80.28
N LEU A 441 -7.13 -25.99 79.84
CA LEU A 441 -7.62 -24.92 80.71
C LEU A 441 -9.12 -25.10 81.05
N SER A 442 -9.95 -25.51 80.08
CA SER A 442 -11.38 -25.75 80.28
C SER A 442 -11.64 -26.90 81.27
N THR A 443 -10.86 -27.98 81.18
CA THR A 443 -10.91 -29.15 82.09
C THR A 443 -10.38 -28.88 83.51
N ARG A 444 -10.07 -27.62 83.86
CA ARG A 444 -9.56 -27.23 85.19
C ARG A 444 -10.40 -26.23 85.96
N VAL A 445 -11.55 -25.75 85.45
CA VAL A 445 -12.39 -24.74 86.14
C VAL A 445 -13.89 -25.01 86.02
N ASP A 446 -14.42 -25.87 86.90
CA ASP A 446 -15.87 -25.96 87.18
C ASP A 446 -16.33 -24.83 88.12
N VAL A 447 -16.40 -23.58 87.64
CA VAL A 447 -17.12 -22.48 88.31
C VAL A 447 -17.77 -21.54 87.28
N SER A 448 -19.01 -21.11 87.53
CA SER A 448 -19.77 -20.12 86.74
C SER A 448 -20.98 -19.60 87.55
N PRO A 449 -21.65 -18.50 87.15
CA PRO A 449 -21.14 -17.23 86.60
C PRO A 449 -21.58 -16.07 87.56
N PRO A 450 -22.09 -14.84 87.23
CA PRO A 450 -22.99 -14.44 86.11
C PRO A 450 -22.72 -13.06 85.41
N GLN A 451 -23.38 -12.86 84.25
CA GLN A 451 -24.08 -11.64 83.73
C GLN A 451 -23.48 -10.21 83.86
N SER A 452 -23.68 -9.26 82.93
CA SER A 452 -24.22 -9.19 81.54
C SER A 452 -23.89 -7.78 80.96
N VAL A 453 -24.16 -7.38 79.70
CA VAL A 453 -25.41 -6.72 79.22
C VAL A 453 -25.19 -6.20 77.77
N ILE A 454 -26.05 -6.59 76.79
CA ILE A 454 -26.68 -5.81 75.66
C ILE A 454 -25.76 -4.94 74.72
N SER A 455 -25.89 -4.81 73.38
CA SER A 455 -26.98 -5.02 72.39
C SER A 455 -26.44 -5.43 70.99
N ASP A 456 -27.26 -6.11 70.19
CA ASP A 456 -27.73 -5.77 68.81
C ASP A 456 -26.83 -4.96 67.84
N THR A 457 -26.80 -5.18 66.52
CA THR A 457 -27.60 -6.00 65.55
C THR A 457 -26.75 -6.22 64.25
N LEU A 458 -27.17 -6.78 63.10
CA LEU A 458 -28.47 -7.18 62.50
C LEU A 458 -28.26 -8.39 61.53
N SER A 459 -29.33 -8.83 60.86
CA SER A 459 -29.39 -9.95 59.91
C SER A 459 -29.12 -9.56 58.45
N ASN A 460 -28.58 -10.49 57.65
CA ASN A 460 -29.29 -10.98 56.45
C ASN A 460 -28.74 -12.33 55.93
N SER A 461 -29.53 -13.13 55.21
CA SER A 461 -29.12 -14.39 54.56
C SER A 461 -30.14 -14.85 53.50
N LEU A 462 -29.71 -15.73 52.57
CA LEU A 462 -30.43 -16.22 51.36
C LEU A 462 -30.64 -15.10 50.30
N TRP A 463 -30.63 -15.37 49.00
CA TRP A 463 -30.94 -16.58 48.22
C TRP A 463 -29.69 -17.36 47.79
N ASN A 464 -29.59 -18.70 47.77
CA ASN A 464 -30.51 -19.85 47.54
C ASN A 464 -30.35 -20.45 46.13
N GLU A 465 -29.57 -21.53 46.04
CA GLU A 465 -29.51 -22.46 44.90
C GLU A 465 -29.55 -23.89 45.47
N GLU A 466 -30.71 -24.55 45.36
CA GLU A 466 -30.93 -25.88 45.95
C GLU A 466 -30.63 -27.01 44.95
N VAL A 467 -29.92 -28.04 45.43
CA VAL A 467 -29.73 -29.29 44.69
C VAL A 467 -30.73 -30.35 45.16
N SER A 468 -31.43 -30.95 44.21
CA SER A 468 -32.10 -32.25 44.34
C SER A 468 -32.26 -32.86 42.95
N GLY A 469 -32.12 -34.16 42.73
CA GLY A 469 -31.75 -35.24 43.65
C GLY A 469 -32.30 -36.58 43.12
N ASN A 470 -31.49 -37.65 43.17
CA ASN A 470 -31.78 -39.00 42.65
C ASN A 470 -31.95 -39.15 41.11
N ALA A 471 -31.62 -40.29 40.49
CA ALA A 471 -30.73 -41.40 40.88
C ALA A 471 -30.43 -42.34 39.67
N ILE A 472 -29.36 -43.15 39.81
CA ILE A 472 -29.09 -44.42 39.08
C ILE A 472 -28.78 -44.33 37.56
N GLY A 473 -27.56 -44.77 37.18
CA GLY A 473 -27.18 -45.21 35.82
C GLY A 473 -27.10 -46.75 35.74
N PRO A 474 -26.11 -47.38 35.07
CA PRO A 474 -25.16 -46.90 34.04
C PRO A 474 -25.13 -47.81 32.78
N LEU A 475 -24.40 -47.45 31.71
CA LEU A 475 -23.78 -48.44 30.80
C LEU A 475 -22.61 -47.87 29.94
N TRP A 476 -22.02 -48.73 29.10
CA TRP A 476 -20.63 -48.67 28.62
C TRP A 476 -20.55 -49.08 27.14
N VAL A 477 -19.71 -48.39 26.35
CA VAL A 477 -19.09 -48.83 25.06
C VAL A 477 -20.02 -49.07 23.83
N PRO A 478 -19.59 -48.79 22.57
CA PRO A 478 -20.46 -48.84 21.39
C PRO A 478 -20.20 -50.03 20.44
N GLN A 479 -21.21 -50.49 19.68
CA GLN A 479 -20.98 -51.20 18.40
C GLN A 479 -22.19 -51.29 17.43
N THR A 480 -21.94 -50.85 16.18
CA THR A 480 -22.30 -51.46 14.86
C THR A 480 -23.65 -52.12 14.53
N LEU A 481 -24.09 -51.87 13.27
CA LEU A 481 -24.84 -52.72 12.29
C LEU A 481 -26.35 -52.48 12.02
N SER A 482 -26.62 -52.16 10.74
CA SER A 482 -27.77 -52.57 9.89
C SER A 482 -29.19 -52.08 10.25
N LEU A 483 -30.01 -51.60 9.30
CA LEU A 483 -30.51 -52.37 8.15
C LEU A 483 -31.03 -51.48 6.99
N GLU A 484 -31.04 -52.01 5.76
CA GLU A 484 -31.56 -51.33 4.56
C GLU A 484 -33.09 -51.39 4.40
N ARG A 485 -33.69 -50.41 3.70
CA ARG A 485 -34.93 -50.59 2.92
C ARG A 485 -34.92 -49.74 1.63
N PRO A 486 -35.47 -50.24 0.50
CA PRO A 486 -35.41 -49.56 -0.78
C PRO A 486 -36.52 -48.49 -0.96
N GLY A 487 -36.10 -47.26 -1.24
CA GLY A 487 -37.00 -46.14 -1.59
C GLY A 487 -36.28 -44.85 -2.02
N THR A 488 -34.95 -44.91 -2.16
CA THR A 488 -34.06 -43.74 -2.17
C THR A 488 -33.91 -43.05 -3.53
N GLY A 489 -34.19 -43.73 -4.64
CA GLY A 489 -33.93 -43.20 -5.99
C GLY A 489 -34.66 -41.89 -6.30
N THR A 490 -35.97 -41.84 -6.13
CA THR A 490 -36.78 -40.64 -6.45
C THR A 490 -36.58 -39.52 -5.43
N GLN A 491 -36.44 -39.84 -4.13
CA GLN A 491 -36.22 -38.85 -3.09
C GLN A 491 -34.82 -38.21 -3.20
N SER A 492 -33.79 -38.99 -3.54
CA SER A 492 -32.44 -38.48 -3.80
C SER A 492 -32.41 -37.57 -5.03
N ALA A 493 -33.03 -37.97 -6.14
CA ALA A 493 -33.11 -37.13 -7.35
C ALA A 493 -33.84 -35.80 -7.09
N VAL A 494 -34.95 -35.83 -6.34
CA VAL A 494 -35.69 -34.62 -5.94
C VAL A 494 -34.90 -33.76 -4.95
N ALA A 495 -34.07 -34.34 -4.09
CA ALA A 495 -33.16 -33.58 -3.22
C ALA A 495 -32.04 -32.90 -4.03
N ALA A 496 -31.43 -33.61 -4.98
CA ALA A 496 -30.39 -33.06 -5.87
C ALA A 496 -30.91 -31.88 -6.70
N LEU A 497 -32.06 -32.04 -7.37
CA LEU A 497 -32.70 -30.96 -8.15
C LEU A 497 -33.12 -29.76 -7.29
N ARG A 498 -33.42 -29.97 -6.00
CA ARG A 498 -33.66 -28.86 -5.06
C ARG A 498 -32.37 -28.12 -4.71
N ALA A 499 -31.30 -28.85 -4.39
CA ALA A 499 -29.99 -28.26 -4.11
C ALA A 499 -29.46 -27.47 -5.31
N GLU A 500 -29.54 -28.03 -6.53
CA GLU A 500 -29.18 -27.34 -7.78
C GLU A 500 -30.03 -26.08 -7.99
N ARG A 501 -31.35 -26.16 -7.82
CA ARG A 501 -32.25 -25.00 -7.94
C ARG A 501 -32.00 -23.93 -6.88
N ASP A 502 -31.55 -24.30 -5.69
CA ASP A 502 -31.22 -23.34 -4.63
C ASP A 502 -29.81 -22.74 -4.80
N VAL A 503 -28.86 -23.46 -5.41
CA VAL A 503 -27.59 -22.89 -5.92
C VAL A 503 -27.83 -21.92 -7.09
N LEU A 504 -28.72 -22.25 -8.03
CA LEU A 504 -29.09 -21.33 -9.10
C LEU A 504 -29.76 -20.06 -8.56
N ARG A 505 -30.54 -20.17 -7.47
CA ARG A 505 -31.12 -19.01 -6.77
C ARG A 505 -30.06 -18.13 -6.10
N THR A 506 -29.06 -18.70 -5.42
CA THR A 506 -27.97 -17.88 -4.85
C THR A 506 -27.14 -17.23 -5.96
N HIS A 507 -26.90 -17.92 -7.08
CA HIS A 507 -26.21 -17.33 -8.22
C HIS A 507 -27.00 -16.16 -8.85
N VAL A 508 -28.30 -16.33 -9.09
CA VAL A 508 -29.18 -15.24 -9.56
C VAL A 508 -29.18 -14.07 -8.57
N ALA A 509 -29.24 -14.33 -7.25
CA ALA A 509 -29.16 -13.28 -6.23
C ALA A 509 -27.83 -12.51 -6.31
N THR A 510 -26.69 -13.20 -6.46
CA THR A 510 -25.38 -12.54 -6.63
C THR A 510 -25.30 -11.72 -7.92
N LEU A 511 -25.90 -12.19 -9.03
CA LEU A 511 -25.95 -11.44 -10.28
C LEU A 511 -26.84 -10.20 -10.14
N THR A 512 -28.00 -10.28 -9.48
CA THR A 512 -28.83 -9.10 -9.22
C THR A 512 -28.15 -8.08 -8.31
N GLN A 513 -27.36 -8.53 -7.33
CA GLN A 513 -26.56 -7.63 -6.50
C GLN A 513 -25.44 -6.97 -7.31
N GLN A 514 -24.75 -7.70 -8.19
CA GLN A 514 -23.73 -7.13 -9.08
C GLN A 514 -24.31 -6.08 -10.04
N VAL A 515 -25.53 -6.28 -10.55
CA VAL A 515 -26.23 -5.27 -11.37
C VAL A 515 -26.55 -4.01 -10.55
N GLN A 516 -26.98 -4.15 -9.29
CA GLN A 516 -27.22 -3.02 -8.40
C GLN A 516 -25.93 -2.28 -8.03
N ASP A 517 -24.84 -2.98 -7.72
CA ASP A 517 -23.50 -2.40 -7.50
C ASP A 517 -23.05 -1.58 -8.73
N MET A 518 -23.27 -2.09 -9.95
CA MET A 518 -22.93 -1.38 -11.20
C MET A 518 -23.82 -0.15 -11.44
N GLN A 519 -25.12 -0.22 -11.12
CA GLN A 519 -26.03 0.93 -11.21
C GLN A 519 -25.63 2.03 -10.22
N ASN A 520 -25.40 1.68 -8.96
CA ASN A 520 -24.94 2.62 -7.93
C ASN A 520 -23.60 3.28 -8.32
N LEU A 521 -22.67 2.51 -8.90
CA LEU A 521 -21.37 3.02 -9.36
C LEU A 521 -21.52 3.94 -10.58
N GLN A 522 -22.50 3.69 -11.46
CA GLN A 522 -22.81 4.57 -12.58
C GLN A 522 -23.45 5.89 -12.09
N GLU A 523 -24.40 5.84 -11.15
CA GLU A 523 -24.96 7.05 -10.52
C GLU A 523 -23.87 7.89 -9.83
N GLN A 524 -22.91 7.25 -9.16
CA GLN A 524 -21.74 7.93 -8.58
C GLN A 524 -20.82 8.55 -9.65
N TYR A 525 -20.62 7.87 -10.79
CA TYR A 525 -19.81 8.38 -11.90
C TYR A 525 -20.48 9.58 -12.58
N ASP A 526 -21.78 9.49 -12.84
CA ASP A 526 -22.56 10.56 -13.49
C ASP A 526 -22.64 11.80 -12.57
N ALA A 527 -22.83 11.61 -11.26
CA ALA A 527 -22.78 12.68 -10.27
C ALA A 527 -21.37 13.31 -10.15
N LEU A 528 -20.31 12.50 -10.19
CA LEU A 528 -18.93 12.98 -10.19
C LEU A 528 -18.62 13.78 -11.47
N LEU A 529 -19.12 13.34 -12.63
CA LEU A 529 -18.98 14.04 -13.90
C LEU A 529 -19.69 15.39 -13.89
N GLN A 530 -20.91 15.48 -13.32
CA GLN A 530 -21.60 16.75 -13.11
C GLN A 530 -20.77 17.67 -12.19
N MET A 531 -20.28 17.16 -11.05
CA MET A 531 -19.44 17.93 -10.13
C MET A 531 -18.12 18.41 -10.78
N TYR A 532 -17.55 17.66 -11.73
CA TYR A 532 -16.42 18.12 -12.52
C TYR A 532 -16.80 19.24 -13.49
N GLY A 533 -17.94 19.14 -14.18
CA GLY A 533 -18.46 20.21 -15.04
C GLY A 533 -18.69 21.52 -14.28
N GLU A 534 -19.39 21.46 -13.14
CA GLU A 534 -19.60 22.62 -12.26
C GLU A 534 -18.28 23.24 -11.77
N LYS A 535 -17.21 22.45 -11.65
CA LYS A 535 -15.86 22.93 -11.28
C LYS A 535 -15.07 23.49 -12.45
N GLU A 536 -15.29 22.99 -13.66
CA GLU A 536 -14.72 23.55 -14.88
C GLU A 536 -15.36 24.91 -15.18
N GLU A 537 -16.69 25.02 -15.12
CA GLU A 537 -17.44 26.28 -15.24
C GLU A 537 -16.97 27.34 -14.23
N GLN A 538 -16.88 27.00 -12.94
CA GLN A 538 -16.36 27.93 -11.91
C GLN A 538 -14.91 28.36 -12.15
N VAL A 539 -14.10 27.52 -12.80
CA VAL A 539 -12.72 27.86 -13.20
C VAL A 539 -12.70 28.72 -14.47
N GLU A 540 -13.71 28.65 -15.33
CA GLU A 540 -13.87 29.55 -16.48
C GLU A 540 -14.38 30.93 -16.04
N GLU A 541 -15.38 30.99 -15.16
CA GLU A 541 -15.86 32.23 -14.53
C GLU A 541 -14.69 32.99 -13.86
N LEU A 542 -13.90 32.31 -13.02
CA LEU A 542 -12.75 32.92 -12.33
C LEU A 542 -11.62 33.35 -13.29
N LYS A 543 -11.47 32.73 -14.47
CA LYS A 543 -10.55 33.22 -15.51
C LYS A 543 -11.07 34.50 -16.15
N LEU A 544 -12.38 34.59 -16.41
CA LEU A 544 -13.02 35.78 -16.99
C LEU A 544 -12.95 36.96 -16.01
N ASP A 545 -13.31 36.75 -14.74
CA ASP A 545 -13.14 37.74 -13.67
C ASP A 545 -11.70 38.26 -13.58
N LEU A 546 -10.71 37.34 -13.59
CA LEU A 546 -9.30 37.70 -13.56
C LEU A 546 -8.86 38.48 -14.81
N GLN A 547 -9.39 38.11 -15.99
CA GLN A 547 -9.15 38.83 -17.24
C GLN A 547 -9.73 40.25 -17.18
N ASP A 548 -10.95 40.43 -16.70
CA ASP A 548 -11.61 41.73 -16.63
C ASP A 548 -10.98 42.64 -15.56
N VAL A 549 -10.61 42.10 -14.40
CA VAL A 549 -9.77 42.81 -13.41
C VAL A 549 -8.42 43.22 -14.03
N THR A 550 -7.82 42.36 -14.87
CA THR A 550 -6.58 42.70 -15.61
C THR A 550 -6.82 43.78 -16.67
N GLN A 551 -7.98 43.80 -17.33
CA GLN A 551 -8.36 44.86 -18.28
C GLN A 551 -8.58 46.20 -17.57
N LEU A 552 -9.27 46.20 -16.43
CA LEU A 552 -9.48 47.38 -15.59
C LEU A 552 -8.15 47.97 -15.09
N TYR A 553 -7.22 47.13 -14.62
CA TYR A 553 -5.89 47.61 -14.23
C TYR A 553 -5.06 48.15 -15.40
N LYS A 554 -5.19 47.59 -16.61
CA LYS A 554 -4.57 48.17 -17.82
C LYS A 554 -5.15 49.55 -18.14
N GLN A 555 -6.48 49.68 -18.16
CA GLN A 555 -7.16 50.96 -18.39
C GLN A 555 -6.72 52.03 -17.38
N GLN A 556 -6.64 51.69 -16.09
CA GLN A 556 -6.13 52.60 -15.05
C GLN A 556 -4.65 52.99 -15.27
N LEU A 557 -3.80 52.07 -15.72
CA LEU A 557 -2.41 52.38 -16.06
C LEU A 557 -2.32 53.28 -17.31
N ASP A 558 -3.11 53.02 -18.34
CA ASP A 558 -3.16 53.83 -19.56
C ASP A 558 -3.68 55.25 -19.28
N GLU A 559 -4.70 55.39 -18.43
CA GLU A 559 -5.19 56.69 -17.93
C GLU A 559 -4.10 57.45 -17.14
N LEU A 560 -3.40 56.77 -16.22
CA LEU A 560 -2.30 57.36 -15.45
C LEU A 560 -1.12 57.77 -16.34
N VAL A 561 -0.84 57.02 -17.41
CA VAL A 561 0.16 57.38 -18.43
C VAL A 561 -0.32 58.60 -19.22
N ALA A 562 -1.56 58.63 -19.69
CA ALA A 562 -2.13 59.76 -20.44
C ALA A 562 -2.14 61.05 -19.61
N LEU A 563 -2.52 60.99 -18.33
CA LEU A 563 -2.45 62.13 -17.39
C LEU A 563 -0.99 62.60 -17.19
N ARG A 564 -0.03 61.66 -17.11
CA ARG A 564 1.40 61.98 -16.99
C ARG A 564 2.00 62.58 -18.27
N GLU A 565 1.45 62.27 -19.44
CA GLU A 565 1.83 62.93 -20.70
C GLU A 565 1.20 64.31 -20.87
N GLN A 566 -0.06 64.48 -20.44
CA GLN A 566 -0.71 65.80 -20.39
C GLN A 566 0.04 66.74 -19.45
N ALA A 567 0.44 66.27 -18.25
CA ALA A 567 1.22 67.04 -17.28
C ALA A 567 2.69 67.34 -17.68
N LYS A 568 3.10 66.96 -18.91
CA LYS A 568 4.41 67.27 -19.50
C LYS A 568 4.34 68.25 -20.69
N ARG A 569 3.15 68.71 -21.06
CA ARG A 569 2.92 69.68 -22.16
C ARG A 569 2.56 71.05 -21.61
#